data_AF-A0A970LSM4-F1
#
_entry.id   AF-A0A970LSM4-F1
#
_cell.length_a   1.000
_cell.length_b   1.000
_cell.length_c   1.000
_cell.angle_alpha   90.00
_cell.angle_beta   90.00
_cell.angle_gamma   90.00
#
_symmetry.space_group_name_H-M   'P 1'
#
loop_
_entity.id
_entity.type
_entity.pdbx_description
1 polymer ?
#
loop_
_entity_poly.entity_id
_entity_poly.type
_entity_poly.pdbx_seq_one_letter_code
_entity_poly.pdbx_strand_id
1 'polypeptide(L)' 'MVDVVAAVIENEEGKILVAKRKQGMRFGGFWEFPGGK' A
#
# COMPACT_ATOMS: atom_id res chain seq x y z
N MET A 1 -14.67 15.28 -0.43
CA MET A 1 -14.16 13.97 -0.88
C MET A 1 -12.71 14.19 -1.27
N VAL A 2 -11.80 13.28 -0.97
CA VAL A 2 -10.39 13.41 -1.37
C VAL A 2 -10.09 12.26 -2.30
N ASP A 3 -9.66 12.59 -3.52
CA ASP A 3 -9.20 11.60 -4.49
C ASP A 3 -7.85 11.06 -4.04
N VAL A 4 -7.61 9.78 -4.32
CA VAL A 4 -6.37 9.11 -3.96
C VAL A 4 -5.93 8.23 -5.12
N VAL A 5 -4.63 8.04 -5.25
CA VAL A 5 -4.02 7.14 -6.23
C VAL A 5 -3.34 6.00 -5.49
N ALA A 6 -3.44 4.80 -6.05
CA ALA A 6 -2.69 3.62 -5.63
C ALA A 6 -2.00 2.98 -6.85
N ALA A 7 -0.78 2.47 -6.66
CA ALA A 7 -0.01 1.79 -7.67
C ALA A 7 0.14 0.31 -7.33
N VAL A 8 -0.25 -0.57 -8.26
CA VAL A 8 0.08 -2.00 -8.20
C VAL A 8 1.35 -2.19 -9.03
N ILE A 9 2.45 -2.50 -8.35
CA ILE A 9 3.78 -2.61 -8.96
C ILE A 9 4.24 -4.06 -8.83
N GLU A 10 4.51 -4.70 -9.97
CA GLU A 10 4.98 -6.08 -10.09
C GLU A 10 6.42 -6.09 -10.62
N ASN A 11 7.27 -6.95 -10.07
CA ASN A 11 8.63 -7.15 -10.59
C ASN A 11 8.68 -8.31 -11.60
N GLU A 12 9.84 -8.52 -12.24
CA GLU A 12 10.02 -9.59 -13.24
C GLU A 12 9.83 -11.01 -12.68
N GLU A 13 9.89 -11.18 -11.35
CA GLU A 13 9.63 -12.47 -10.66
C GLU A 13 8.14 -12.67 -10.31
N GLY A 14 7.26 -11.73 -10.66
CA GLY A 14 5.84 -11.76 -10.32
C GLY A 14 5.49 -11.37 -8.87
N LYS A 15 6.42 -10.72 -8.16
CA LYS A 15 6.19 -10.24 -6.78
C LYS A 15 5.59 -8.84 -6.79
N ILE A 16 4.64 -8.61 -5.89
CA ILE A 16 3.95 -7.32 -5.76
C ILE A 16 4.54 -6.49 -4.62
N LEU A 17 4.80 -5.20 -4.88
CA LEU A 17 5.26 -4.26 -3.87
C LEU A 17 4.11 -3.84 -2.95
N VAL A 18 4.23 -4.21 -1.67
CA VAL A 18 3.30 -3.83 -0.60
C VAL A 18 4.06 -3.45 0.67
N ALA A 19 3.46 -2.61 1.50
CA ALA A 19 3.99 -2.22 2.81
C ALA A 19 3.04 -2.65 3.93
N LYS A 20 3.57 -3.09 5.07
CA LYS A 20 2.77 -3.38 6.27
C LYS A 20 2.70 -2.14 7.15
N ARG A 21 1.48 -1.69 7.44
CA ARG A 21 1.24 -0.50 8.26
C ARG A 21 1.70 -0.73 9.70
N LYS A 22 2.37 0.27 10.29
CA LYS A 22 2.78 0.24 11.70
C LYS A 22 1.57 0.05 12.61
N GLN A 23 1.76 -0.67 13.70
CA GLN A 23 0.73 -0.85 14.72
C GLN A 23 0.36 0.47 15.39
N GLY A 24 -0.88 0.57 15.89
CA GLY A 24 -1.39 1.76 16.55
C GLY A 24 -1.79 2.93 15.63
N MET A 25 -1.60 2.79 14.31
CA MET A 25 -2.15 3.73 13.33
C MET A 25 -3.54 3.30 12.87
N ARG A 26 -4.29 4.22 12.23
CA ARG A 26 -5.49 3.84 11.49
C ARG A 26 -5.12 2.77 10.45
N PHE A 27 -5.82 1.63 10.49
CA PHE A 27 -5.49 0.43 9.72
C PHE A 27 -4.10 -0.15 10.01
N GLY A 28 -3.60 -0.03 11.25
CA GLY A 28 -2.34 -0.66 11.66
C GLY A 28 -2.38 -2.18 11.49
N GLY A 29 -1.26 -2.77 11.06
CA GLY A 29 -1.14 -4.21 10.84
C GLY A 29 -1.66 -4.72 9.49
N PHE A 30 -2.43 -3.92 8.75
CA PHE A 30 -2.84 -4.26 7.38
C PHE A 30 -1.72 -3.99 6.37
N TRP A 31 -1.85 -4.63 5.20
CA TRP A 31 -1.01 -4.36 4.04
C TRP A 31 -1.61 -3.25 3.18
N GLU A 32 -0.75 -2.47 2.53
CA GLU A 32 -1.15 -1.40 1.62
C GLU A 32 -0.28 -1.37 0.35
N PHE A 33 -0.87 -0.87 -0.73
CA PHE A 33 -0.15 -0.52 -1.95
C PHE A 33 0.44 0.89 -1.83
N PRO A 34 1.57 1.16 -2.50
CA PRO A 34 2.09 2.52 -2.64
C PRO A 34 1.01 3.47 -3.20
N GLY A 35 0.89 4.66 -2.63
CA GLY A 35 -0.16 5.60 -3.01
C GLY A 35 -0.18 6.88 -2.18
N GLY A 36 -1.13 7.76 -2.47
CA GLY A 36 -1.25 9.06 -1.84
C GLY A 36 -2.57 9.76 -2.13
N LYS A 37 -2.85 10.80 -1.33
CA LYS A 37 -3.87 11.81 -1.64
C LYS A 37 -3.34 12.82 -2.65
#